data_AF-A0A7Z9GYX6-F1
#
_entry.id   AF-A0A7Z9GYX6-F1
#
_cell.length_a   1.000
_cell.length_b   1.000
_cell.length_c   1.000
_cell.angle_alpha   90.00
_cell.angle_beta   90.00
_cell.angle_gamma   90.00
#
_symmetry.space_group_name_H-M   'P 1'
#
loop_
_entity.id
_entity.type
_entity.pdbx_description
1 polymer ?
#
loop_
_entity_poly.entity_id
_entity_poly.type
_entity_poly.pdbx_seq_one_letter_code
_entity_poly.pdbx_strand_id
1 'polypeptide(L)' 'EHLSVDNGLTLSEIRELLGTTRKFAVPLCEYFDEIGFTRRDGSLRYRN' A
#
# COMPACT_ATOMS: atom_id res chain seq x y z
N GLU A 1 12.91 -0.54 -13.25
CA GLU A 1 11.97 0.59 -13.23
C GLU A 1 11.61 0.94 -11.79
N HIS A 2 12.15 2.07 -11.32
CA HIS A 2 12.19 2.48 -9.91
C HIS A 2 10.80 2.89 -9.41
N LEU A 3 10.35 2.35 -8.28
CA LEU A 3 9.24 2.94 -7.52
C LEU A 3 9.69 4.31 -7.03
N SER A 4 9.37 5.36 -7.78
CA SER A 4 9.46 6.73 -7.30
C SER A 4 8.60 6.83 -6.05
N VAL A 5 9.24 6.97 -4.88
CA VAL A 5 8.63 7.02 -3.55
C VAL A 5 7.59 8.14 -3.42
N ASP A 6 7.53 9.06 -4.39
CA ASP A 6 6.63 10.20 -4.48
C ASP A 6 5.23 9.90 -5.07
N ASN A 7 5.04 8.78 -5.76
CA ASN A 7 3.72 8.40 -6.28
C ASN A 7 3.04 7.41 -5.32
N GLY A 8 1.95 7.84 -4.70
CA GLY A 8 1.14 6.97 -3.86
C GLY A 8 0.68 5.72 -4.61
N LEU A 9 0.60 4.59 -3.90
CA LEU A 9 0.22 3.30 -4.47
C LEU A 9 -1.25 2.99 -4.18
N THR A 10 -1.96 2.49 -5.18
CA THR A 10 -3.28 1.89 -5.00
C THR A 10 -3.17 0.52 -4.32
N LEU A 11 -4.28 0.05 -3.74
CA LEU A 11 -4.36 -1.32 -3.22
C LEU A 11 -4.06 -2.38 -4.29
N SER A 12 -4.39 -2.13 -5.57
CA SER A 12 -4.10 -3.11 -6.63
C SER A 12 -2.61 -3.22 -6.91
N GLU A 13 -1.91 -2.09 -6.95
CA GLU A 13 -0.45 -2.06 -7.13
C GLU A 13 0.25 -2.71 -5.94
N ILE A 14 -0.17 -2.41 -4.70
CA ILE A 14 0.38 -3.06 -3.50
C ILE A 14 0.14 -4.58 -3.54
N ARG A 15 -1.05 -5.02 -3.95
CA ARG A 15 -1.38 -6.45 -4.10
C ARG A 15 -0.46 -7.13 -5.12
N GLU A 16 -0.21 -6.48 -6.24
CA GLU A 16 0.68 -6.98 -7.30
C GLU A 16 2.14 -7.04 -6.84
N LEU A 17 2.63 -6.01 -6.16
CA LEU A 17 3.98 -5.96 -5.58
C LEU A 17 4.21 -7.04 -4.54
N LEU A 18 3.23 -7.28 -3.68
CA LEU A 18 3.30 -8.32 -2.65
C LEU A 18 3.04 -9.73 -3.21
N GLY A 19 2.55 -9.86 -4.45
CA GLY A 19 2.18 -11.14 -5.02
C GLY A 19 1.06 -11.86 -4.25
N THR A 20 0.16 -11.10 -3.62
CA THR A 20 -0.91 -11.66 -2.77
C THR A 20 -2.30 -11.44 -3.35
N THR A 21 -3.33 -11.98 -2.69
CA THR A 21 -4.73 -11.68 -3.03
C THR A 21 -5.26 -10.54 -2.18
N ARG A 22 -6.40 -9.95 -2.58
CA ARG A 22 -7.06 -8.88 -1.81
C ARG A 22 -7.35 -9.27 -0.36
N LYS A 23 -7.65 -10.54 -0.09
CA LYS A 23 -7.90 -11.07 1.26
C LYS A 23 -6.71 -10.82 2.20
N PHE A 24 -5.49 -10.83 1.67
CA PHE A 24 -4.26 -10.62 2.45
C PHE A 24 -3.72 -9.18 2.31
N ALA A 25 -3.83 -8.57 1.12
CA ALA A 25 -3.33 -7.22 0.90
C ALA A 25 -4.06 -6.16 1.75
N VAL A 26 -5.38 -6.31 1.95
CA VAL A 26 -6.17 -5.37 2.77
C VAL A 26 -5.70 -5.32 4.22
N PRO A 27 -5.68 -6.43 4.99
CA PRO A 27 -5.25 -6.39 6.39
C PRO A 27 -3.78 -5.99 6.54
N LEU A 28 -2.90 -6.33 5.58
CA LEU A 28 -1.52 -5.86 5.60
C LEU A 28 -1.42 -4.33 5.44
N CYS A 29 -2.18 -3.76 4.50
CA CYS A 29 -2.24 -2.31 4.34
C CYS A 29 -2.82 -1.61 5.57
N GLU A 30 -3.87 -2.17 6.17
CA GLU A 30 -4.47 -1.63 7.40
C GLU A 30 -3.47 -1.66 8.56
N TYR A 31 -2.74 -2.76 8.71
CA TYR A 31 -1.66 -2.86 9.70
C TYR A 31 -0.56 -1.83 9.46
N PHE A 32 -0.13 -1.64 8.21
CA PHE A 32 0.86 -0.62 7.86
C PHE A 32 0.37 0.80 8.12
N ASP A 33 -0.92 1.06 7.88
CA ASP A 33 -1.57 2.34 8.19
C ASP A 33 -1.62 2.55 9.73
N GLU A 34 -1.90 1.50 10.51
CA GLU A 34 -1.99 1.54 11.99
C GLU A 34 -0.64 1.81 12.66
N ILE A 35 0.43 1.14 12.21
CA ILE A 35 1.78 1.35 12.77
C ILE A 35 2.48 2.61 12.24
N GLY A 36 1.82 3.36 11.36
CA GLY A 36 2.37 4.58 10.75
C GLY A 36 3.44 4.32 9.70
N PHE A 37 3.50 3.12 9.11
CA PHE A 37 4.39 2.82 7.98
C PHE A 37 3.87 3.42 6.66
N THR A 38 2.54 3.40 6.48
CA THR A 38 1.87 4.07 5.36
C THR A 38 0.84 5.06 5.86
N ARG A 39 0.47 6.01 4.98
CA ARG A 39 -0.68 6.89 5.16
C ARG A 39 -1.62 6.75 3.98
N ARG A 40 -2.89 6.50 4.28
CA ARG A 40 -3.96 6.44 3.28
C ARG A 40 -4.50 7.84 2.96
N ASP A 41 -4.58 8.14 1.66
CA ASP A 41 -5.29 9.29 1.11
C ASP A 41 -6.25 8.80 0.02
N GLY A 42 -7.52 8.65 0.38
CA GLY A 42 -8.55 8.08 -0.51
C GLY A 42 -8.25 6.64 -0.95
N SER A 43 -7.96 6.48 -2.25
CA SER A 43 -7.61 5.21 -2.90
C SER A 43 -6.10 4.94 -2.97
N LEU A 44 -5.27 5.91 -2.57
CA LEU A 44 -3.81 5.85 -2.60
C LEU A 44 -3.21 5.70 -1.20
N ARG A 45 -2.01 5.15 -1.15
CA ARG A 45 -1.18 5.04 0.06
C ARG A 45 0.22 5.53 -0.20
N TYR A 46 0.71 6.37 0.71
CA TYR A 46 2.05 6.93 0.69
C TYR A 46 2.88 6.31 1.79
N ARG A 47 4.17 6.16 1.55
CA ARG A 47 5.11 5.77 2.60
C ARG A 47 5.34 6.99 3.50
N ASN A 48 5.21 6.81 4.81
CA ASN A 48 5.57 7.86 5.79
C ASN A 48 7.09 7.99 5.93
#